data_AF-A0A8C3VEL0-F1
#
_entry.id   AF-A0A8C3VEL0-F1
#
_cell.length_a   1.000
_cell.length_b   1.000
_cell.length_c   1.000
_cell.angle_alpha   90.00
_cell.angle_beta   90.00
_cell.angle_gamma   90.00
#
_symmetry.space_group_name_H-M   'P 1'
#
loop_
_entity.id
_entity.type
_entity.pdbx_description
1 polymer ?
#
loop_
_entity_poly.entity_id
_entity_poly.type
_entity_poly.pdbx_seq_one_letter_code
_entity_poly.pdbx_strand_id
1 'polypeptide(L)'
;VAWAPPLLSVLTHSTAQAALTQPSEVSANMGDTVKITCSGLSSSYAYAGWFQQKVPGTAPVTVIYTNSNRPSGIPSRFSGSTSGTLTITGVQAEDRALCFSMTRSISLTG
;
A
#
# COMPACT_ATOMS: atom_id res chain seq x y z
N VAL A 1 53.87 15.96 15.24
CA VAL A 1 53.32 15.05 14.21
C VAL A 1 51.84 14.89 14.48
N ALA A 2 51.02 15.57 13.69
CA ALA A 2 49.56 15.54 13.79
C ALA A 2 49.03 14.37 12.94
N TRP A 3 48.32 13.44 13.55
CA TRP A 3 47.62 12.38 12.85
C TRP A 3 46.13 12.68 12.99
N ALA A 4 45.54 13.19 11.91
CA ALA A 4 44.10 13.40 11.83
C ALA A 4 43.40 12.03 11.81
N PRO A 5 42.37 11.80 12.65
CA PRO A 5 41.56 10.58 12.53
C PRO A 5 40.79 10.61 11.20
N PRO A 6 40.65 9.46 10.52
CA PRO A 6 39.93 9.38 9.26
C PRO A 6 38.45 9.71 9.49
N LEU A 7 37.93 10.66 8.72
CA LEU A 7 36.50 10.94 8.64
C LEU A 7 35.79 9.68 8.10
N LEU A 8 35.09 8.94 8.97
CA LEU A 8 34.12 7.95 8.52
C LEU A 8 32.97 8.71 7.86
N SER A 9 32.95 8.74 6.53
CA SER A 9 31.79 9.15 5.76
C SER A 9 30.65 8.17 6.03
N VAL A 10 29.70 8.60 6.88
CA VAL A 10 28.48 7.85 7.20
C VAL A 10 27.56 7.92 5.98
N LEU A 11 27.44 6.80 5.26
CA LEU A 11 26.46 6.66 4.18
C LEU A 11 25.08 6.48 4.81
N THR A 12 24.20 7.48 4.61
CA THR A 12 22.80 7.43 5.04
C THR A 12 22.03 6.44 4.16
N HIS A 13 21.79 5.24 4.68
CA HIS A 13 20.99 4.24 3.97
C HIS A 13 19.49 4.47 4.27
N SER A 14 18.69 4.78 3.24
CA SER A 14 17.23 4.77 3.34
C SER A 14 16.73 3.34 3.15
N THR A 15 16.05 2.78 4.15
CA THR A 15 15.35 1.51 4.03
C THR A 15 13.87 1.76 3.77
N ALA A 16 13.33 1.14 2.72
CA ALA A 16 11.89 1.07 2.49
C ALA A 16 11.37 -0.21 3.13
N GLN A 17 10.47 -0.09 4.12
CA GLN A 17 9.87 -1.26 4.76
C GLN A 17 8.46 -1.47 4.20
N ALA A 18 8.28 -2.65 3.62
CA ALA A 18 7.09 -3.10 2.93
C ALA A 18 6.50 -4.25 3.74
N ALA A 19 5.31 -4.05 4.32
CA ALA A 19 4.62 -5.08 5.08
C ALA A 19 3.41 -5.58 4.30
N LEU A 20 3.46 -6.84 3.85
CA LEU A 20 2.30 -7.57 3.35
C LEU A 20 1.49 -8.04 4.56
N THR A 21 0.45 -7.28 4.91
CA THR A 21 -0.58 -7.78 5.82
C THR A 21 -1.56 -8.60 5.00
N GLN A 22 -1.78 -9.86 5.39
CA GLN A 22 -2.89 -10.62 4.82
C GLN A 22 -4.17 -9.87 5.21
N PRO A 23 -4.95 -9.36 4.25
CA PRO A 23 -6.11 -8.56 4.59
C PRO A 23 -7.15 -9.45 5.27
N SER A 24 -7.93 -8.86 6.18
CA SER A 24 -9.22 -9.45 6.54
C SER A 24 -9.99 -9.76 5.27
N GLU A 25 -10.41 -11.01 5.11
CA GLU A 25 -11.32 -11.38 4.04
C GLU A 25 -12.69 -10.77 4.36
N VAL A 26 -13.10 -9.80 3.56
CA VAL A 26 -14.43 -9.18 3.65
C VAL A 26 -15.33 -9.89 2.66
N SER A 27 -16.33 -10.61 3.17
CA SER A 27 -17.38 -11.19 2.33
C SER A 27 -18.44 -10.12 2.02
N ALA A 28 -18.88 -10.05 0.76
CA ALA A 28 -19.91 -9.13 0.30
C ALA A 28 -20.70 -9.74 -0.86
N ASN A 29 -21.95 -9.30 -1.03
CA ASN A 29 -22.78 -9.78 -2.12
C ASN A 29 -22.51 -9.01 -3.41
N MET A 30 -22.86 -9.63 -4.54
CA MET A 30 -22.80 -8.93 -5.82
C MET A 30 -23.70 -7.69 -5.81
N GLY A 31 -23.16 -6.56 -6.27
CA GLY A 31 -23.87 -5.28 -6.27
C GLY A 31 -23.68 -4.45 -5.00
N ASP A 32 -23.16 -5.02 -3.91
CA ASP A 32 -22.94 -4.30 -2.66
C ASP A 32 -21.88 -3.19 -2.83
N THR A 33 -21.91 -2.25 -1.88
CA THR A 33 -20.82 -1.30 -1.69
C THR A 33 -20.04 -1.67 -0.44
N VAL A 34 -18.75 -1.95 -0.60
CA VAL A 34 -17.86 -2.32 0.50
C VAL A 34 -16.82 -1.24 0.73
N LYS A 35 -16.41 -1.10 1.98
CA LYS A 35 -15.29 -0.27 2.41
C LYS A 35 -14.30 -1.11 3.19
N ILE A 36 -13.05 -1.15 2.74
CA ILE A 36 -11.99 -1.95 3.33
C ILE A 36 -10.85 -1.00 3.69
N THR A 37 -10.44 -0.99 4.95
CA THR A 37 -9.35 -0.12 5.43
C THR A 37 -8.06 -0.90 5.55
N CYS A 38 -6.98 -0.33 5.03
CA CYS A 38 -5.67 -0.93 5.13
C CYS A 38 -5.06 -0.72 6.52
N SER A 39 -4.63 -1.81 7.15
CA SER A 39 -3.87 -1.74 8.42
C SER A 39 -2.41 -1.35 8.16
N GLY A 40 -1.75 -0.74 9.15
CA GLY A 40 -0.32 -0.42 9.09
C GLY A 40 0.04 0.99 8.61
N LEU A 41 -0.95 1.88 8.46
CA LEU A 41 -0.76 3.29 8.09
C LEU A 41 -0.55 4.19 9.32
N SER A 42 0.36 3.80 10.22
CA SER A 42 0.59 4.52 11.48
C SER A 42 1.49 5.74 11.35
N SER A 43 2.29 5.83 10.27
CA SER A 43 3.19 6.97 10.04
C SER A 43 2.61 7.95 9.01
N SER A 44 2.93 9.23 9.16
CA SER A 44 2.60 10.26 8.17
C SER A 44 3.27 10.05 6.81
N TYR A 45 4.30 9.21 6.76
CA TYR A 45 5.00 8.82 5.54
C TYR A 45 4.54 7.47 4.98
N ALA A 46 3.49 6.88 5.57
CA ALA A 46 2.91 5.64 5.09
C ALA A 46 1.88 5.89 3.99
N TYR A 47 1.84 5.00 3.02
CA TYR A 47 0.79 4.97 2.02
C TYR A 47 0.31 3.54 1.74
N ALA A 48 -0.97 3.43 1.42
CA ALA A 48 -1.62 2.22 0.97
C ALA A 48 -1.63 2.14 -0.55
N GLY A 49 -1.35 0.95 -1.06
CA GLY A 49 -1.65 0.51 -2.41
C GLY A 49 -2.66 -0.64 -2.36
N TRP A 50 -3.60 -0.64 -3.30
CA TRP A 50 -4.59 -1.69 -3.47
C TRP A 50 -4.41 -2.38 -4.82
N PHE A 51 -4.45 -3.69 -4.80
CA PHE A 51 -4.28 -4.54 -5.97
C PHE A 51 -5.47 -5.49 -6.09
N GLN A 52 -5.97 -5.66 -7.30
CA GLN A 52 -7.02 -6.62 -7.62
C GLN A 52 -6.40 -7.88 -8.22
N GLN A 53 -6.74 -9.04 -7.67
CA GLN A 53 -6.37 -10.34 -8.23
C GLN A 53 -7.60 -10.99 -8.86
N LYS A 54 -7.80 -10.80 -10.17
CA LYS A 54 -8.96 -11.35 -10.88
C LYS A 54 -8.91 -12.87 -11.03
N VAL A 55 -7.72 -13.41 -11.29
CA VAL A 55 -7.51 -14.85 -11.49
C VAL A 55 -6.42 -15.33 -10.54
N PRO A 56 -6.68 -16.36 -9.70
CA PRO A 56 -5.65 -16.96 -8.87
C PRO A 56 -4.44 -17.39 -9.71
N GLY A 57 -3.23 -17.07 -9.24
CA GLY A 57 -1.98 -17.37 -9.96
C GLY A 57 -1.59 -16.37 -11.06
N THR A 58 -2.39 -15.33 -11.30
CA THR A 58 -2.00 -14.20 -12.18
C THR A 58 -1.43 -13.03 -11.39
N ALA A 59 -0.67 -12.18 -12.09
CA ALA A 59 -0.13 -10.95 -11.52
C ALA A 59 -1.26 -10.01 -11.07
N PRO A 60 -1.24 -9.49 -9.83
CA PRO A 60 -2.23 -8.53 -9.37
C PRO A 60 -2.20 -7.22 -10.18
N VAL A 61 -3.36 -6.63 -10.41
CA VAL A 61 -3.53 -5.35 -11.09
C VAL A 61 -3.67 -4.25 -10.05
N THR A 62 -2.84 -3.20 -10.10
CA THR A 62 -3.00 -2.05 -9.20
C THR A 62 -4.31 -1.33 -9.49
N VAL A 63 -5.17 -1.18 -8.48
CA VAL A 63 -6.44 -0.44 -8.58
C VAL A 63 -6.36 0.92 -7.90
N ILE A 64 -5.61 1.06 -6.81
CA ILE A 64 -5.32 2.34 -6.15
C ILE A 64 -3.84 2.36 -5.73
N TYR A 65 -3.17 3.48 -5.93
CA TYR A 65 -1.81 3.72 -5.44
C TYR A 65 -1.77 5.02 -4.64
N THR A 66 -0.79 5.17 -3.75
CA THR A 66 -0.60 6.39 -2.93
C THR A 66 -1.90 6.86 -2.28
N ASN A 67 -2.59 5.94 -1.58
CA ASN A 67 -3.84 6.13 -0.83
C ASN A 67 -5.11 6.32 -1.67
N SER A 68 -5.12 7.22 -2.65
CA SER A 68 -6.35 7.62 -3.36
C SER A 68 -6.23 7.68 -4.88
N ASN A 69 -5.02 7.60 -5.45
CA ASN A 69 -4.83 7.73 -6.88
C ASN A 69 -5.24 6.46 -7.60
N ARG A 70 -6.17 6.58 -8.55
CA ARG A 70 -6.64 5.47 -9.39
C ARG A 70 -5.95 5.54 -10.76
N PRO A 71 -5.24 4.48 -11.21
CA PRO A 71 -4.66 4.46 -12.54
C PRO A 71 -5.71 4.62 -13.66
N SER A 72 -5.29 5.16 -14.80
CA SER A 72 -6.13 5.21 -16.01
C SER A 72 -6.55 3.81 -16.45
N GLY A 73 -7.80 3.63 -16.88
CA GLY A 73 -8.33 2.34 -17.31
C GLY A 73 -8.86 1.45 -16.18
N ILE A 74 -8.70 1.85 -14.91
CA ILE A 74 -9.36 1.19 -13.79
C ILE A 74 -10.80 1.70 -13.66
N PRO A 75 -11.80 0.81 -13.53
CA PRO A 75 -13.22 1.19 -13.47
C PRO A 75 -13.55 2.20 -12.38
N SER A 76 -14.56 3.03 -12.65
CA SER A 76 -15.01 4.09 -11.74
C SER A 76 -15.50 3.57 -10.38
N ARG A 77 -15.86 2.30 -10.33
CA ARG A 77 -16.36 1.58 -9.16
C ARG A 77 -15.36 1.46 -8.00
N PHE A 78 -14.07 1.61 -8.28
CA PHE A 78 -13.01 1.61 -7.27
C PHE A 78 -12.65 3.03 -6.87
N SER A 79 -12.61 3.35 -5.58
CA SER A 79 -12.06 4.64 -5.10
C SER A 79 -11.25 4.46 -3.82
N GLY A 80 -10.14 5.17 -3.70
CA GLY A 80 -9.34 5.22 -2.48
C GLY A 80 -9.57 6.50 -1.68
N SER A 81 -9.27 6.46 -0.39
CA SER A 81 -9.23 7.63 0.49
C SER A 81 -7.83 7.88 1.04
N THR A 82 -7.57 9.09 1.52
CA THR A 82 -6.30 9.44 2.19
C THR A 82 -6.01 8.57 3.42
N SER A 83 -7.04 8.03 4.07
CA SER A 83 -6.90 7.07 5.19
C SER A 83 -6.51 5.65 4.73
N GLY A 84 -6.29 5.44 3.43
CA GLY A 84 -6.00 4.13 2.84
C GLY A 84 -7.20 3.19 2.81
N THR A 85 -8.41 3.73 2.80
CA THR A 85 -9.64 2.95 2.63
C THR A 85 -9.95 2.78 1.15
N LEU A 86 -10.12 1.53 0.70
CA LEU A 86 -10.69 1.20 -0.60
C LEU A 86 -12.21 1.10 -0.48
N THR A 87 -12.91 1.81 -1.35
CA THR A 87 -14.35 1.63 -1.59
C THR A 87 -14.53 0.95 -2.94
N ILE A 88 -15.33 -0.11 -2.95
CA ILE A 88 -15.77 -0.80 -4.18
C ILE A 88 -17.29 -0.69 -4.21
N THR A 89 -17.83 0.01 -5.21
CA THR A 89 -19.27 0.04 -5.46
C THR A 89 -19.63 -1.03 -6.49
N GLY A 90 -20.76 -1.71 -6.32
CA GLY A 90 -21.16 -2.75 -7.27
C GLY A 90 -20.16 -3.91 -7.33
N VAL A 91 -19.88 -4.51 -6.17
CA VAL A 91 -18.97 -5.67 -6.05
C VAL A 91 -19.31 -6.75 -7.09
N GLN A 92 -18.29 -7.28 -7.75
CA GLN A 92 -18.39 -8.36 -8.72
C GLN A 92 -17.86 -9.66 -8.14
N ALA A 93 -18.28 -10.81 -8.68
CA ALA A 93 -17.87 -12.13 -8.15
C ALA A 93 -16.35 -12.36 -8.21
N GLU A 94 -15.66 -11.65 -9.09
CA GLU A 94 -14.22 -11.74 -9.31
C GLU A 94 -13.41 -10.72 -8.50
N ASP A 95 -14.05 -9.87 -7.70
CA ASP A 95 -13.37 -8.83 -6.93
C ASP A 95 -12.65 -9.41 -5.72
N ARG A 96 -11.35 -9.66 -5.89
CA ARG A 96 -10.40 -9.94 -4.79
C ARG A 96 -9.39 -8.80 -4.67
N ALA A 97 -9.33 -8.15 -3.52
CA ALA A 97 -8.44 -7.03 -3.27
C ALA A 97 -7.38 -7.34 -2.21
N LEU A 98 -6.14 -6.95 -2.47
CA LEU A 98 -5.00 -7.04 -1.57
C LEU A 98 -4.55 -5.63 -1.21
N CYS A 99 -4.35 -5.34 0.08
CA CYS A 99 -3.70 -4.11 0.49
C CYS A 99 -2.21 -4.32 0.72
N PHE A 100 -1.43 -3.30 0.39
CA PHE A 100 -0.03 -3.17 0.74
C PHE A 100 0.21 -1.81 1.41
N SER A 101 0.90 -1.78 2.54
CA SER A 101 1.35 -0.55 3.16
C SER A 101 2.86 -0.40 3.02
N MET A 102 3.30 0.80 2.66
CA MET A 102 4.72 1.13 2.54
C MET A 102 5.04 2.33 3.42
N THR A 103 6.04 2.17 4.28
CA THR A 103 6.56 3.25 5.14
C THR A 103 8.00 3.55 4.77
N ARG A 104 8.33 4.83 4.63
CA ARG A 104 9.73 5.28 4.51
C ARG A 104 10.27 5.57 5.91
N SER A 105 11.28 4.81 6.34
CA SER A 105 12.04 5.12 7.57
C SER A 105 13.39 5.72 7.22
N ILE A 106 13.80 6.71 7.99
CA ILE A 106 15.17 7.25 7.99
C ILE A 106 15.77 6.81 9.32
N SER A 107 16.77 5.94 9.27
CA SER A 107 17.48 5.51 10.48
C SER A 107 18.58 6.52 10.81
N LEU A 108 18.52 7.11 12.00
CA LEU A 108 19.60 7.92 12.57
C LEU A 108 20.34 7.03 13.57
N THR A 109 21.46 6.42 13.15
CA THR A 109 22.37 5.75 14.10
C THR A 109 23.24 6.80 14.77
N GLY A 110 23.09 6.93 16.09
CA GLY A 110 24.01 7.67 16.97
C GLY A 110 25.14 6.79 17.47
#